data_AF-A0A724WSC5-F1
#
_entry.id   AF-A0A724WSC5-F1
#
_cell.length_a   1.000
_cell.length_b   1.000
_cell.length_c   1.000
_cell.angle_alpha   90.00
_cell.angle_beta   90.00
_cell.angle_gamma   90.00
#
_symmetry.space_group_name_H-M   'P 1'
#
loop_
_entity.id
_entity.type
_entity.pdbx_description
1 polymer ?
#
loop_
_entity_poly.entity_id
_entity_poly.type
_entity_poly.pdbx_seq_one_letter_code
_entity_poly.pdbx_strand_id
1 'polypeptide(L)'
;MNELPVRAIRPNPTQPRKRFNEKALEELAQSLVRHGMIQPIVVRPRDGYYEIIAGERRYQAASRAGFERVPVLVIEADETRVMELALIENIQRADL
;
A
#
# COMPACT_ATOMS: atom_id res chain seq x y z
N MET A 1 -6.63 11.88 -8.58
CA MET A 1 -5.88 10.75 -7.98
C MET A 1 -4.86 10.30 -9.00
N ASN A 2 -3.62 10.03 -8.59
CA ASN A 2 -2.57 9.55 -9.48
C ASN A 2 -2.55 8.03 -9.47
N GLU A 3 -2.26 7.40 -10.61
CA GLU A 3 -2.07 5.95 -10.70
C GLU A 3 -0.64 5.63 -11.09
N LEU A 4 -0.04 4.67 -10.39
CA LEU A 4 1.30 4.18 -10.70
C LEU A 4 1.27 2.74 -11.18
N PRO A 5 2.17 2.34 -12.08
CA PRO A 5 2.39 0.94 -12.39
C PRO A 5 2.74 0.17 -11.12
N VAL A 6 2.13 -0.99 -10.89
CA VAL A 6 2.43 -1.83 -9.70
C VAL A 6 3.92 -2.14 -9.62
N ARG A 7 4.56 -2.39 -10.77
CA ARG A 7 6.02 -2.63 -10.90
C ARG A 7 6.91 -1.47 -10.45
N ALA A 8 6.39 -0.25 -10.36
CA ALA A 8 7.13 0.93 -9.91
C ALA A 8 7.08 1.10 -8.39
N ILE A 9 6.24 0.32 -7.70
CA ILE A 9 6.02 0.40 -6.25
C ILE A 9 6.78 -0.75 -5.57
N ARG A 10 7.42 -0.47 -4.43
CA ARG A 10 8.13 -1.46 -3.63
C ARG A 10 7.68 -1.43 -2.18
N PRO A 11 7.59 -2.60 -1.52
CA PRO A 11 7.26 -2.69 -0.10
C PRO A 11 8.37 -2.08 0.76
N ASN A 12 7.99 -1.57 1.93
CA ASN A 12 8.95 -1.07 2.90
C ASN A 12 9.75 -2.24 3.53
N PRO A 13 11.08 -2.28 3.41
CA PRO A 13 11.91 -3.36 3.95
C PRO A 13 11.84 -3.48 5.48
N THR A 14 11.51 -2.39 6.19
CA THR A 14 11.42 -2.37 7.67
C THR A 14 10.04 -2.74 8.20
N GLN A 15 9.10 -3.13 7.33
CA GLN A 15 7.73 -3.48 7.74
C GLN A 15 7.75 -4.66 8.76
N PRO A 16 7.24 -4.47 9.98
CA PRO A 16 7.28 -5.50 11.02
C PRO A 16 6.32 -6.66 10.72
N ARG A 17 5.24 -6.39 9.96
CA ARG A 17 4.23 -7.38 9.61
C ARG A 17 4.64 -8.18 8.36
N LYS A 18 5.29 -9.32 8.58
CA LYS A 18 5.78 -10.21 7.50
C LYS A 18 4.85 -11.37 7.15
N ARG A 19 3.86 -11.68 7.99
CA ARG A 19 2.87 -12.74 7.74
C ARG A 19 1.48 -12.16 7.57
N PHE A 20 0.93 -12.33 6.37
CA PHE A 20 -0.47 -12.07 6.09
C PHE A 20 -1.23 -13.38 6.08
N ASN A 21 -2.49 -13.35 6.53
CA ASN A 21 -3.38 -14.49 6.37
C ASN A 21 -3.71 -14.60 4.87
N GLU A 22 -3.24 -15.66 4.22
CA GLU A 22 -3.46 -15.99 2.81
C GLU A 22 -4.93 -15.86 2.40
N LYS A 23 -5.85 -16.39 3.21
CA LYS A 23 -7.29 -16.35 2.93
C LYS A 23 -7.83 -14.92 2.91
N ALA A 24 -7.43 -14.11 3.89
CA ALA A 24 -7.85 -12.71 3.96
C ALA A 24 -7.21 -11.85 2.87
N LEU A 25 -6.07 -12.26 2.31
CA LEU A 25 -5.45 -11.59 1.17
C LEU A 25 -6.18 -11.94 -0.13
N GLU A 26 -6.56 -13.20 -0.30
CA GLU A 26 -7.35 -13.69 -1.44
C GLU A 26 -8.73 -13.02 -1.48
N GLU A 27 -9.44 -12.96 -0.35
CA GLU A 27 -10.73 -12.26 -0.24
C GLU A 27 -10.60 -10.77 -0.63
N LEU A 28 -9.50 -10.11 -0.22
CA LEU A 28 -9.23 -8.73 -0.60
C LEU A 28 -8.92 -8.61 -2.11
N ALA A 29 -8.14 -9.52 -2.67
CA ALA A 29 -7.84 -9.55 -4.11
C ALA A 29 -9.12 -9.68 -4.95
N GLN A 30 -10.02 -10.59 -4.56
CA GLN A 30 -11.31 -10.76 -5.22
C GLN A 30 -12.21 -9.51 -5.08
N SER A 31 -12.18 -8.85 -3.92
CA SER A 31 -12.89 -7.60 -3.71
C SER A 31 -12.36 -6.49 -4.62
N LEU A 32 -11.03 -6.37 -4.76
CA LEU A 32 -10.39 -5.40 -5.66
C LEU A 32 -10.79 -5.65 -7.12
N VAL A 33 -10.86 -6.91 -7.58
CA VAL A 33 -11.32 -7.23 -8.94
C VAL A 33 -12.77 -6.80 -9.15
N ARG A 34 -13.66 -7.00 -8.16
CA ARG A 34 -15.08 -6.67 -8.28
C ARG A 34 -15.38 -5.17 -8.21
N HIS A 35 -14.65 -4.43 -7.37
CA HIS A 35 -15.02 -3.06 -7.01
C HIS A 35 -13.94 -2.02 -7.32
N GLY A 36 -12.76 -2.46 -7.77
CA GLY A 36 -11.59 -1.61 -7.89
C GLY A 36 -10.96 -1.25 -6.54
N MET A 37 -9.88 -0.49 -6.57
CA MET A 37 -9.21 0.00 -5.37
C MET A 37 -9.76 1.37 -4.98
N ILE A 38 -10.69 1.39 -4.02
CA ILE A 38 -11.31 2.63 -3.55
C ILE A 38 -10.33 3.47 -2.71
N GLN A 39 -9.57 2.81 -1.82
CA GLN A 39 -8.58 3.48 -0.98
C GLN A 39 -7.18 3.38 -1.62
N PRO A 40 -6.53 4.51 -1.95
CA PRO A 40 -5.23 4.52 -2.60
C PRO A 40 -4.09 4.05 -1.67
N ILE A 41 -3.02 3.51 -2.26
CA ILE A 41 -1.80 3.17 -1.53
C ILE A 41 -1.01 4.45 -1.27
N VAL A 42 -0.53 4.62 -0.04
CA VAL A 42 0.29 5.79 0.31
C VAL A 42 1.74 5.44 0.05
N VAL A 43 2.42 6.24 -0.76
CA VAL A 43 3.80 6.01 -1.17
C VAL A 43 4.65 7.28 -1.04
N ARG A 44 5.97 7.12 -0.93
CA ARG A 44 6.95 8.20 -1.14
C ARG A 44 7.81 7.93 -2.37
N PRO A 45 8.25 8.98 -3.09
CA PRO A 45 9.25 8.81 -4.13
C PRO A 45 10.60 8.38 -3.52
N ARG A 46 11.30 7.49 -4.23
CA ARG A 46 12.69 7.10 -4.03
C ARG A 46 13.41 7.14 -5.38
N ASP A 47 14.72 6.94 -5.41
CA ASP A 47 15.50 6.96 -6.65
C ASP A 47 15.06 5.84 -7.61
N GLY A 48 14.22 6.19 -8.59
CA GLY A 48 13.72 5.31 -9.63
C GLY A 48 12.55 4.39 -9.24
N TYR A 49 11.97 4.54 -8.04
CA TYR A 49 10.79 3.77 -7.61
C TYR A 49 9.97 4.51 -6.54
N TYR A 50 8.84 3.93 -6.14
CA TYR A 50 8.00 4.43 -5.05
C TYR A 50 7.97 3.43 -3.90
N GLU A 51 8.19 3.89 -2.68
CA GLU A 51 8.17 3.03 -1.50
C GLU A 51 6.84 3.17 -0.76
N ILE A 52 6.26 2.04 -0.36
CA ILE A 52 5.00 1.99 0.38
C ILE A 52 5.20 2.53 1.80
N ILE A 53 4.42 3.54 2.16
CA ILE A 53 4.28 4.02 3.53
C ILE A 53 3.13 3.27 4.21
N ALA A 54 1.98 3.18 3.55
CA ALA A 54 0.79 2.51 4.05
C ALA A 54 -0.01 1.84 2.94
N GLY A 55 -0.74 0.78 3.28
CA GLY A 55 -1.53 0.01 2.31
C GLY A 55 -0.84 -1.22 1.73
N GLU A 56 0.17 -1.77 2.41
CA GLU A 56 0.90 -2.98 1.99
C GLU A 56 -0.01 -4.16 1.60
N ARG A 57 -1.07 -4.41 2.38
CA ARG A 57 -2.05 -5.47 2.05
C ARG A 57 -2.80 -5.23 0.74
N ARG A 58 -3.12 -3.96 0.45
CA ARG A 58 -3.80 -3.55 -0.78
C ARG A 58 -2.86 -3.69 -1.97
N TYR A 59 -1.59 -3.32 -1.81
CA TYR A 59 -0.55 -3.58 -2.81
C TYR A 59 -0.41 -5.07 -3.11
N GLN A 60 -0.26 -5.92 -2.09
CA GLN A 60 -0.12 -7.36 -2.28
C GLN A 60 -1.35 -8.00 -2.94
N ALA A 61 -2.55 -7.60 -2.50
CA ALA A 61 -3.79 -8.08 -3.09
C ALA A 61 -3.94 -7.62 -4.55
N ALA A 62 -3.59 -6.37 -4.87
CA ALA A 62 -3.63 -5.85 -6.24
C ALA A 62 -2.61 -6.55 -7.15
N SER A 63 -1.40 -6.80 -6.64
CA SER A 63 -0.38 -7.57 -7.36
C SER A 63 -0.83 -9.01 -7.62
N ARG A 64 -1.47 -9.66 -6.65
CA ARG A 64 -2.02 -11.03 -6.80
C ARG A 64 -3.22 -11.06 -7.75
N ALA A 65 -4.03 -10.02 -7.76
CA ALA A 65 -5.15 -9.83 -8.67
C ALA A 65 -4.73 -9.43 -10.10
N GLY A 66 -3.44 -9.21 -10.37
CA GLY A 66 -2.95 -8.88 -11.70
C GLY A 66 -3.18 -7.43 -12.15
N PHE A 67 -3.35 -6.50 -11.22
CA PHE A 67 -3.50 -5.08 -11.56
C PHE A 67 -2.20 -4.54 -12.19
N GLU A 68 -2.32 -3.88 -13.35
CA GLU A 68 -1.18 -3.21 -13.97
C GLU A 68 -0.86 -1.88 -13.27
N ARG A 69 -1.90 -1.16 -12.85
CA ARG A 69 -1.82 0.14 -12.19
C ARG A 69 -2.71 0.18 -10.96
N VAL A 70 -2.33 0.99 -9.99
CA VAL A 70 -3.07 1.19 -8.74
C VAL A 70 -3.13 2.66 -8.39
N PRO A 71 -4.23 3.14 -7.80
CA PRO A 71 -4.34 4.49 -7.31
C PRO A 71 -3.42 4.68 -6.11
N VAL A 72 -2.69 5.80 -6.12
CA VAL A 72 -1.73 6.15 -5.08
C VAL A 72 -1.91 7.57 -4.59
N LEU A 73 -1.50 7.77 -3.35
CA LEU A 73 -1.22 9.07 -2.77
C LEU A 73 0.30 9.18 -2.61
N VAL A 74 0.93 10.01 -3.43
CA VAL A 74 2.37 10.28 -3.34
C VAL A 74 2.57 11.39 -2.32
N ILE A 75 3.38 11.12 -1.30
CA ILE A 75 3.74 12.10 -0.27
C ILE A 75 5.23 12.38 -0.40
N GLU A 76 5.56 13.65 -0.68
CA GLU A 76 6.92 14.16 -0.56
C GLU A 76 7.15 14.52 0.89
N ALA A 77 7.78 13.60 1.61
CA ALA A 77 8.03 13.72 3.04
C ALA A 77 9.43 13.20 3.36
N ASP A 78 10.12 13.91 4.24
CA ASP A 78 11.34 13.42 4.87
C ASP A 78 11.05 12.19 5.75
N GLU A 79 12.09 11.49 6.20
CA GLU A 79 11.91 10.24 6.94
C GLU A 79 11.10 10.40 8.23
N THR A 80 11.23 11.56 8.90
CA THR A 80 10.47 11.90 10.10
C THR A 80 8.97 11.98 9.81
N ARG A 81 8.57 12.70 8.77
CA ARG A 81 7.16 12.87 8.41
C ARG A 81 6.53 11.57 7.90
N VAL A 82 7.31 10.72 7.22
CA VAL A 82 6.87 9.38 6.80
C VAL A 82 6.57 8.49 8.01
N MET A 83 7.41 8.53 9.04
CA MET A 83 7.23 7.74 10.26
C MET A 83 5.99 8.19 11.05
N GLU A 84 5.75 9.50 11.15
CA GLU A 84 4.53 10.05 11.75
C GLU A 84 3.26 9.56 11.04
N LEU A 85 3.23 9.62 9.71
CA LEU A 85 2.07 9.19 8.92
C LEU A 85 1.79 7.69 9.05
N ALA A 86 2.85 6.86 9.05
CA ALA A 86 2.72 5.42 9.27
C ALA A 86 2.21 5.08 10.68
N LEU A 87 2.63 5.85 11.70
CA LEU A 87 2.15 5.70 13.07
C LEU A 87 0.67 6.09 13.20
N ILE A 88 0.26 7.21 12.59
CA ILE A 88 -1.13 7.66 12.59
C ILE A 88 -2.05 6.61 11.93
N GLU A 89 -1.64 6.02 10.80
CA GLU A 89 -2.42 4.95 10.14
C GLU A 89 -2.56 3.71 11.03
N ASN A 90 -1.47 3.29 11.70
CA ASN A 90 -1.52 2.16 12.62
C ASN A 90 -2.39 2.43 13.85
N ILE A 91 -2.37 3.65 14.42
CA ILE A 91 -3.23 4.02 15.56
C ILE A 91 -4.69 4.04 15.12
N GLN A 92 -5.01 4.62 13.96
CA GLN A 92 -6.37 4.59 13.41
C GLN A 92 -6.89 3.16 13.15
N ARG A 93 -6.00 2.17 12.97
CA ARG A 93 -6.36 0.75 12.87
C ARG A 93 -6.62 0.05 14.20
N ALA A 94 -6.14 0.56 15.33
CA ALA A 94 -6.25 -0.11 16.61
C ALA A 94 -7.61 0.11 17.29
N ASP A 95 -8.30 1.20 16.96
CA ASP A 95 -9.64 1.55 17.46
C ASP A 95 -10.80 1.11 16.51
N LEU A 96 -10.51 0.29 15.49
CA LEU A 96 -11.49 -0.26 14.54
C LEU A 96 -11.57 -1.80 14.62
#